data_AF-A0A3C1KFK7-F1
#
_entry.id   AF-A0A3C1KFK7-F1
#
_cell.length_a   1.000
_cell.length_b   1.000
_cell.length_c   1.000
_cell.angle_alpha   90.00
_cell.angle_beta   90.00
_cell.angle_gamma   90.00
#
_symmetry.space_group_name_H-M   'P 1'
#
loop_
_entity.id
_entity.type
_entity.pdbx_description
1 polymer ?
#
loop_
_entity_poly.entity_id
_entity_poly.type
_entity_poly.pdbx_seq_one_letter_code
_entity_poly.pdbx_strand_id
1 'polypeptide(L)'
;MTRRILALIVGLALYGAGDALAIRAGLGVDPWTAFAQGLSLHTGIGVGWITNFVGLLVLLLWIPLRQRPGMGTVANILLLGTVMQATLAIVPPVEGIVVQFALLIGGTLLVALATGIYIGAGFG
;
A
#
# COMPACT_ATOMS: atom_id res chain seq x y z
N MET A 1 -19.94 11.67 -9.10
CA MET A 1 -18.69 11.88 -8.34
C MET A 1 -18.55 10.96 -7.12
N THR A 2 -19.57 10.85 -6.25
CA THR A 2 -19.54 10.00 -5.04
C THR A 2 -19.09 8.56 -5.28
N ARG A 3 -19.65 7.87 -6.30
CA ARG A 3 -19.27 6.50 -6.66
C ARG A 3 -17.78 6.35 -6.98
N ARG A 4 -17.17 7.33 -7.65
CA ARG A 4 -15.74 7.31 -8.00
C ARG A 4 -14.87 7.54 -6.77
N ILE A 5 -15.26 8.47 -5.88
CA ILE A 5 -14.52 8.72 -4.63
C ILE A 5 -14.57 7.50 -3.73
N LEU A 6 -15.73 6.86 -3.61
CA LEU A 6 -15.88 5.61 -2.86
C LEU A 6 -15.03 4.49 -3.48
N ALA A 7 -15.03 4.34 -4.80
CA ALA A 7 -14.18 3.37 -5.49
C ALA A 7 -12.68 3.63 -5.22
N LEU A 8 -12.24 4.90 -5.24
CA LEU A 8 -10.88 5.27 -4.88
C LEU A 8 -10.55 4.88 -3.43
N ILE A 9 -11.37 5.29 -2.46
CA ILE A 9 -11.10 5.03 -1.03
C ILE A 9 -11.11 3.53 -0.74
N VAL A 10 -12.12 2.80 -1.23
CA VAL A 10 -12.22 1.35 -1.03
C VAL A 10 -11.08 0.63 -1.73
N GLY A 11 -10.77 1.00 -2.98
CA GLY A 11 -9.67 0.41 -3.72
C GLY A 11 -8.33 0.61 -3.00
N LEU A 12 -8.04 1.82 -2.52
CA LEU A 12 -6.81 2.09 -1.77
C LEU A 12 -6.74 1.36 -0.43
N ALA A 13 -7.86 1.24 0.27
CA ALA A 13 -7.91 0.46 1.51
C ALA A 13 -7.67 -1.03 1.26
N LEU A 14 -8.29 -1.61 0.24
CA LEU A 14 -8.05 -3.00 -0.14
C LEU A 14 -6.61 -3.21 -0.62
N TYR A 15 -6.02 -2.23 -1.31
CA TYR A 15 -4.63 -2.28 -1.75
C TYR A 15 -3.69 -2.36 -0.54
N GLY A 16 -3.79 -1.41 0.39
CA GLY A 16 -2.94 -1.40 1.59
C GLY A 16 -3.10 -2.65 2.45
N ALA A 17 -4.33 -3.18 2.55
CA ALA A 17 -4.56 -4.45 3.23
C ALA A 17 -3.91 -5.64 2.51
N GLY A 18 -3.98 -5.68 1.17
CA GLY A 18 -3.35 -6.73 0.36
C GLY A 18 -1.83 -6.72 0.47
N ASP A 19 -1.20 -5.55 0.44
CA ASP A 19 0.24 -5.40 0.69
C ASP A 19 0.63 -5.86 2.10
N ALA A 20 -0.15 -5.49 3.12
CA ALA A 20 0.09 -5.96 4.47
C ALA A 20 0.01 -7.50 4.59
N LEU A 21 -0.90 -8.15 3.87
CA LEU A 21 -0.99 -9.62 3.82
C LEU A 21 0.23 -10.23 3.14
N ALA A 22 0.72 -9.63 2.05
CA ALA A 22 1.95 -10.06 1.39
C ALA A 22 3.17 -9.93 2.32
N ILE A 23 3.27 -8.83 3.08
CA ILE A 23 4.29 -8.68 4.13
C ILE A 23 4.17 -9.79 5.18
N ARG A 24 2.95 -10.07 5.66
CA ARG A 24 2.72 -11.10 6.70
C ARG A 24 2.99 -12.52 6.22
N ALA A 25 2.88 -12.78 4.92
CA ALA A 25 3.26 -14.06 4.34
C ALA A 25 4.76 -14.37 4.52
N GLY A 26 5.63 -13.35 4.61
CA GLY A 26 7.06 -13.55 4.85
C GLY A 26 7.82 -14.22 3.71
N LEU A 27 7.24 -14.29 2.50
CA LEU A 27 7.83 -14.93 1.31
C LEU A 27 8.53 -13.94 0.37
N GLY A 28 8.68 -12.69 0.80
CA GLY A 28 9.16 -11.58 -0.03
C GLY A 28 8.03 -10.67 -0.50
N VAL A 29 8.41 -9.46 -0.89
CA VAL A 29 7.50 -8.38 -1.30
C VAL A 29 8.10 -7.64 -2.50
N ASP A 30 7.31 -6.76 -3.10
CA ASP A 30 7.74 -5.93 -4.22
C ASP A 30 8.83 -4.92 -3.82
N PRO A 31 9.56 -4.31 -4.78
CA PRO A 31 10.69 -3.43 -4.48
C PRO A 31 10.33 -2.22 -3.63
N TRP A 32 9.14 -1.65 -3.79
CA TRP A 32 8.70 -0.48 -3.03
C TRP A 32 8.50 -0.84 -1.55
N THR A 33 7.81 -1.95 -1.28
CA THR A 33 7.61 -2.44 0.08
C THR A 33 8.90 -2.95 0.70
N ALA A 34 9.77 -3.60 -0.09
CA ALA A 34 11.08 -4.05 0.38
C ALA A 34 11.95 -2.86 0.84
N PHE A 35 11.92 -1.75 0.09
CA PHE A 35 12.60 -0.51 0.50
C PHE A 35 12.03 0.05 1.81
N ALA A 36 10.70 0.11 1.93
CA ALA A 36 10.04 0.57 3.15
C ALA A 36 10.34 -0.33 4.35
N GLN A 37 10.38 -1.65 4.15
CA GLN A 37 10.79 -2.62 5.17
C GLN A 37 12.24 -2.41 5.60
N GLY A 38 13.17 -2.21 4.65
CA GLY A 38 14.56 -1.91 4.95
C GLY A 38 14.70 -0.66 5.81
N LEU A 39 14.01 0.43 5.45
CA LEU A 39 14.04 1.65 6.25
C LEU A 39 13.35 1.46 7.61
N SER A 40 12.34 0.60 7.70
CA SER A 40 11.64 0.27 8.94
C SER A 40 12.59 -0.41 9.94
N LEU A 41 13.41 -1.35 9.44
CA LEU A 41 14.44 -2.01 10.25
C LEU A 41 15.51 -1.03 10.76
N HIS A 42 15.85 0.00 10.00
CA HIS A 42 16.85 1.00 10.40
C HIS A 42 16.31 2.12 11.31
N THR A 43 15.04 2.48 11.19
CA THR A 43 14.45 3.62 11.91
C THR A 43 13.56 3.21 13.08
N GLY A 44 13.08 1.96 13.12
CA GLY A 44 12.07 1.49 14.07
C GLY A 44 10.65 2.00 13.78
N ILE A 45 10.46 2.79 12.71
CA ILE A 45 9.15 3.28 12.29
C ILE A 45 8.42 2.17 11.52
N GLY A 46 7.11 2.03 11.71
CA GLY A 46 6.31 1.02 11.01
C GLY A 46 6.35 1.18 9.47
N VAL A 47 6.33 0.05 8.76
CA VAL A 47 6.46 -0.02 7.29
C VAL A 47 5.42 0.87 6.59
N GLY A 48 4.17 0.88 7.06
CA GLY A 48 3.12 1.70 6.44
C GLY A 48 3.33 3.20 6.61
N TRP A 49 3.86 3.63 7.75
CA TRP A 49 4.22 5.03 7.96
C TRP A 49 5.37 5.46 7.06
N ILE A 50 6.39 4.61 6.93
CA ILE A 50 7.50 4.85 6.01
C ILE A 50 7.02 4.98 4.58
N THR A 51 6.13 4.09 4.14
CA THR A 51 5.54 4.17 2.79
C THR A 51 4.87 5.51 2.54
N ASN A 52 4.11 6.05 3.51
CA ASN A 52 3.52 7.38 3.40
C ASN A 52 4.59 8.48 3.35
N PHE A 53 5.61 8.43 4.23
CA PHE A 53 6.67 9.44 4.27
C PHE A 53 7.49 9.46 2.97
N VAL A 54 7.88 8.29 2.47
CA VAL A 54 8.61 8.16 1.21
C VAL A 54 7.75 8.64 0.05
N GLY A 55 6.47 8.25 -0.01
CA GLY A 55 5.53 8.73 -1.02
C GLY A 55 5.40 10.26 -1.00
N LEU A 56 5.30 10.87 0.19
CA LEU A 56 5.24 12.31 0.34
C LEU A 56 6.54 12.99 -0.12
N LEU A 57 7.70 12.44 0.25
CA LEU A 57 9.01 12.94 -0.21
C LEU A 57 9.12 12.89 -1.73
N VAL A 58 8.71 11.80 -2.36
CA VAL A 58 8.68 11.67 -3.82
C VAL A 58 7.76 12.73 -4.44
N LEU A 59 6.58 12.97 -3.86
CA LEU A 59 5.66 14.01 -4.32
C LEU A 59 6.24 15.42 -4.19
N LEU A 60 7.02 15.71 -3.13
CA LEU A 60 7.74 16.97 -2.99
C LEU A 60 8.85 17.10 -4.04
N LEU A 61 9.56 16.01 -4.34
CA LEU A 61 10.55 15.97 -5.41
C LEU A 61 9.94 16.15 -6.80
N TRP A 62 8.62 16.00 -6.97
CA TRP A 62 7.93 16.32 -8.23
C TRP A 62 7.65 17.81 -8.42
N ILE A 63 7.68 18.63 -7.37
CA ILE A 63 7.51 20.10 -7.47
C ILE A 63 8.40 20.72 -8.56
N PRO A 64 9.72 20.42 -8.63
CA PRO A 64 10.57 20.94 -9.71
C PRO A 64 10.19 20.41 -11.11
N LEU A 65 9.59 19.22 -11.22
CA LEU A 65 9.15 18.64 -12.50
C LEU A 65 7.88 19.30 -13.06
N ARG A 66 7.24 20.22 -12.32
CA ARG A 66 6.00 20.94 -12.72
C ARG A 66 4.83 20.03 -13.09
N GLN A 67 4.89 18.74 -12.72
CA GLN A 67 3.78 17.81 -12.82
C GLN A 67 2.82 18.07 -11.66
N ARG A 68 1.51 18.17 -11.96
CA ARG A 68 0.50 18.44 -10.93
C ARG A 68 0.00 17.11 -10.37
N PRO A 69 0.35 16.72 -9.12
CA PRO A 69 -0.18 15.51 -8.53
C PRO A 69 -1.71 15.61 -8.44
N GLY A 70 -2.39 14.53 -8.81
CA GLY A 70 -3.84 14.44 -8.71
C GLY A 70 -4.30 14.26 -7.26
N MET A 71 -5.58 14.52 -7.01
CA MET A 71 -6.22 14.15 -5.75
C MET A 71 -6.11 12.64 -5.47
N GLY A 72 -6.11 11.81 -6.53
CA GLY A 72 -5.90 10.36 -6.45
C GLY A 72 -4.51 10.00 -5.93
N THR A 73 -3.47 10.67 -6.43
CA THR A 73 -2.08 10.47 -5.98
C THR A 73 -1.90 10.80 -4.50
N VAL A 74 -2.43 11.93 -4.04
CA VAL A 74 -2.35 12.31 -2.62
C VAL A 74 -3.13 11.33 -1.74
N ALA A 75 -4.33 10.96 -2.17
CA ALA A 75 -5.13 9.96 -1.46
C ALA A 75 -4.43 8.59 -1.40
N ASN A 76 -3.78 8.17 -2.49
CA ASN A 76 -3.02 6.92 -2.55
C ASN A 76 -1.89 6.95 -1.51
N ILE A 77 -1.05 7.98 -1.53
CA ILE A 77 0.07 8.11 -0.59
C ILE A 77 -0.42 8.11 0.86
N LEU A 78 -1.53 8.78 1.19
CA LEU A 78 -1.99 8.88 2.57
C LEU A 78 -2.77 7.65 3.05
N LEU A 79 -3.66 7.10 2.22
CA LEU A 79 -4.54 5.99 2.62
C LEU A 79 -3.82 4.65 2.55
N LEU A 80 -3.01 4.40 1.52
CA LEU A 80 -2.41 3.09 1.29
C LEU A 80 -1.53 2.68 2.48
N GLY A 81 -0.53 3.48 2.85
CA GLY A 81 0.36 3.11 3.94
C GLY A 81 -0.30 3.20 5.32
N THR A 82 -1.30 4.06 5.50
CA THR A 82 -2.09 4.10 6.75
C THR A 82 -2.88 2.81 6.93
N VAL A 83 -3.57 2.35 5.89
CA VAL A 83 -4.32 1.09 5.95
C VAL A 83 -3.37 -0.09 6.05
N MET A 84 -2.26 -0.09 5.32
CA MET A 84 -1.22 -1.11 5.47
C MET A 84 -0.73 -1.21 6.92
N GLN A 85 -0.42 -0.08 7.57
CA GLN A 85 0.01 -0.06 8.96
C GLN A 85 -1.08 -0.58 9.92
N ALA A 86 -2.34 -0.19 9.70
CA ALA A 86 -3.47 -0.65 10.50
C ALA A 86 -3.68 -2.16 10.34
N THR A 87 -3.60 -2.69 9.11
CA THR A 87 -3.71 -4.12 8.84
C THR A 87 -2.56 -4.88 9.48
N LEU A 88 -1.32 -4.38 9.39
CA LEU A 88 -0.17 -4.98 10.08
C LEU A 88 -0.36 -4.98 11.61
N ALA A 89 -1.00 -3.98 12.20
CA ALA A 89 -1.22 -3.97 13.65
C ALA A 89 -2.22 -5.06 14.12
N ILE A 90 -3.12 -5.50 13.24
CA ILE A 90 -4.20 -6.45 13.59
C ILE A 90 -3.86 -7.87 13.14
N VAL A 91 -3.24 -8.03 11.98
CA VAL A 91 -2.89 -9.34 11.42
C VAL A 91 -1.53 -9.76 11.99
N PRO A 92 -1.42 -10.85 12.77
CA PRO A 92 -0.12 -11.34 13.26
C PRO A 92 0.69 -12.00 12.14
N PRO A 93 2.02 -12.19 12.34
CA PRO A 93 2.82 -13.01 11.42
C PRO A 93 2.30 -14.45 11.39
N VAL A 94 2.33 -15.07 10.22
CA VAL A 94 1.90 -16.46 10.02
C VAL A 94 3.10 -17.38 9.77
N GLU A 95 2.99 -18.61 10.24
CA GLU A 95 4.00 -19.65 10.05
C GLU A 95 3.40 -20.81 9.25
N GLY A 96 4.26 -21.54 8.53
CA GLY A 96 3.89 -22.69 7.71
C GLY A 96 3.73 -22.34 6.24
N ILE A 97 4.47 -23.07 5.40
CA ILE A 97 4.64 -22.75 3.98
C ILE A 97 3.31 -22.64 3.22
N VAL A 98 2.34 -23.51 3.53
CA VAL A 98 1.02 -23.51 2.89
C VAL A 98 0.24 -22.24 3.23
N VAL A 99 0.23 -21.82 4.51
CA VAL A 99 -0.47 -20.62 4.96
C VAL A 99 0.21 -19.37 4.41
N GLN A 100 1.55 -19.36 4.37
CA GLN A 100 2.32 -18.28 3.77
C GLN A 100 2.01 -18.11 2.29
N PHE A 101 1.99 -19.19 1.49
CA PHE A 101 1.59 -19.12 0.08
C PHE A 101 0.13 -18.70 -0.08
N ALA A 102 -0.78 -19.20 0.76
CA ALA A 102 -2.18 -18.79 0.72
C ALA A 102 -2.36 -17.29 1.00
N LEU A 103 -1.65 -16.74 1.99
CA LEU A 103 -1.65 -15.29 2.26
C LEU A 103 -1.03 -14.50 1.13
N LEU A 104 0.09 -14.95 0.55
CA LEU A 104 0.75 -14.25 -0.55
C LEU A 104 -0.16 -14.19 -1.79
N ILE A 105 -0.76 -15.33 -2.17
CA ILE A 105 -1.68 -15.40 -3.31
C ILE A 105 -2.93 -14.57 -3.02
N GLY A 106 -3.52 -14.71 -1.82
CA GLY A 106 -4.70 -13.94 -1.42
C GLY A 106 -4.44 -12.43 -1.40
N GLY A 107 -3.32 -12.01 -0.83
CA GLY A 107 -2.86 -10.61 -0.81
C GLY A 107 -2.64 -10.07 -2.21
N THR A 108 -1.92 -10.81 -3.07
CA THR A 108 -1.69 -10.43 -4.47
C THR A 108 -2.98 -10.29 -5.27
N LEU A 109 -3.92 -11.25 -5.12
CA LEU A 109 -5.22 -11.19 -5.80
C LEU A 109 -6.05 -10.00 -5.29
N LEU A 110 -5.97 -9.69 -3.99
CA LEU A 110 -6.61 -8.53 -3.40
C LEU A 110 -6.03 -7.23 -3.95
N VAL A 111 -4.70 -7.13 -4.07
CA VAL A 111 -4.01 -5.99 -4.70
C VAL A 111 -4.42 -5.85 -6.16
N ALA A 112 -4.51 -6.94 -6.92
CA ALA A 112 -4.94 -6.92 -8.32
C ALA A 112 -6.38 -6.39 -8.47
N LEU A 113 -7.31 -6.88 -7.65
CA LEU A 113 -8.69 -6.41 -7.62
C LEU A 113 -8.76 -4.92 -7.21
N ALA A 114 -8.07 -4.56 -6.13
CA ALA A 114 -7.98 -3.20 -5.62
C ALA A 114 -7.46 -2.22 -6.67
N THR A 115 -6.45 -2.64 -7.44
CA THR A 115 -5.86 -1.88 -8.53
C THR A 115 -6.89 -1.56 -9.61
N GLY A 116 -7.68 -2.55 -10.05
CA GLY A 116 -8.76 -2.32 -11.00
C GLY A 116 -9.82 -1.34 -10.49
N ILE A 117 -10.18 -1.44 -9.21
CA ILE A 117 -11.20 -0.58 -8.58
C ILE A 117 -10.70 0.87 -8.47
N TYR A 118 -9.48 1.09 -7.95
CA TYR A 118 -8.97 2.44 -7.71
C TYR A 118 -8.58 3.15 -9.01
N ILE A 119 -7.91 2.46 -9.95
CA ILE A 119 -7.55 3.05 -11.25
C ILE A 119 -8.82 3.36 -12.04
N GLY A 120 -9.82 2.46 -11.99
CA GLY A 120 -11.12 2.66 -12.62
C GLY A 120 -11.91 3.87 -12.09
N ALA A 121 -11.52 4.44 -10.94
CA ALA A 121 -12.09 5.69 -10.43
C ALA A 121 -11.68 6.92 -11.26
N GLY A 122 -10.54 6.86 -11.97
CA GLY A 122 -10.09 7.89 -12.91
C GLY A 122 -9.62 9.19 -12.26
N PHE A 123 -8.94 9.12 -11.11
CA PHE A 123 -8.51 10.29 -10.32
C PHE A 123 -7.02 10.67 -10.42
N GLY A 124 -6.28 10.05 -11.35
CA GLY A 124 -4.90 10.45 -11.70
C GLY A 124 -3.84 9.73 -10.90
#